data_AF-A0A1D7QAS6-F1
#
_entry.id   AF-A0A1D7QAS6-F1
#
_cell.length_a   1.000
_cell.length_b   1.000
_cell.length_c   1.000
_cell.angle_alpha   90.00
_cell.angle_beta   90.00
_cell.angle_gamma   90.00
#
_symmetry.space_group_name_H-M   'P 1'
#
loop_
_entity.id
_entity.type
_entity.pdbx_description
1 polymer ?
#
loop_
_entity_poly.entity_id
_entity_poly.type
_entity_poly.pdbx_seq_one_letter_code
_entity_poly.pdbx_strand_id
1 'polypeptide(L)'
;MKKILILLLFSFYSQNLLAQPALKIISYNVYNYFESEQERKQRFISWATIQQADVIAYQELVNINAQELTQLGQSIGHPYTALAKEKGYAVGISSKYPIQEVKTVTKGMHHGFMAVRIKDLNFIIVHLSPFSHEKRQEEIGLITDSLAR
;
A
#
# COMPACT_ATOMS: atom_id res chain seq x y z
N MET A 1 40.29 -35.33 -22.84
CA MET A 1 40.50 -34.06 -22.11
C MET A 1 39.54 -32.95 -22.54
N LYS A 2 39.35 -32.65 -23.83
CA LYS A 2 38.39 -31.61 -24.30
C LYS A 2 36.92 -31.84 -23.92
N LYS A 3 36.44 -33.08 -23.83
CA LYS A 3 35.05 -33.41 -23.45
C LYS A 3 34.73 -33.21 -21.97
N ILE A 4 35.72 -33.31 -21.08
CA ILE A 4 35.56 -33.10 -19.62
C ILE A 4 35.48 -31.59 -19.32
N LEU A 5 36.16 -30.77 -20.11
CA LEU A 5 36.14 -29.31 -19.97
C LEU A 5 34.76 -28.70 -20.30
N ILE A 6 34.00 -29.32 -21.21
CA ILE A 6 32.65 -28.87 -21.59
C ILE A 6 31.62 -29.16 -20.48
N LEU A 7 31.80 -30.24 -19.71
CA LEU A 7 30.90 -30.57 -18.59
C LEU A 7 31.07 -29.59 -17.42
N LEU A 8 32.29 -29.11 -17.17
CA LEU A 8 32.58 -28.14 -16.12
C LEU A 8 32.04 -26.72 -16.44
N LEU A 9 31.85 -26.39 -17.73
CA LEU A 9 31.27 -25.11 -18.15
C LEU A 9 29.74 -25.05 -17.99
N PHE A 10 29.05 -26.19 -17.95
CA PHE A 10 27.60 -26.23 -17.69
C PHE A 10 27.26 -26.10 -16.20
N SER A 11 28.15 -26.55 -15.31
CA SER A 11 27.92 -26.50 -13.85
C SER A 11 28.04 -25.10 -13.23
N PHE A 12 28.54 -24.11 -13.99
CA PHE A 12 28.60 -22.69 -13.57
C PHE A 12 27.39 -21.87 -14.03
N TYR A 13 26.46 -22.47 -14.78
CA TYR A 13 25.24 -21.81 -15.26
C TYR A 13 23.99 -22.10 -14.43
N SER A 14 24.12 -22.76 -13.29
CA SER A 14 23.13 -22.69 -12.22
C SER A 14 23.16 -21.28 -11.62
N GLN A 15 22.64 -20.31 -12.38
CA GLN A 15 22.17 -19.07 -11.80
C GLN A 15 21.22 -19.46 -10.69
N ASN A 16 21.58 -19.13 -9.45
CA ASN A 16 20.61 -19.02 -8.39
C ASN A 16 19.59 -18.01 -8.89
N LEU A 17 18.49 -18.48 -9.49
CA LEU A 17 17.25 -17.72 -9.58
C LEU A 17 16.83 -17.51 -8.12
N LEU A 18 17.44 -16.52 -7.47
CA LEU A 18 16.95 -16.02 -6.21
C LEU A 18 15.53 -15.60 -6.52
N ALA A 19 14.57 -16.31 -5.91
CA ALA A 19 13.18 -15.89 -5.96
C ALA A 19 13.14 -14.41 -5.62
N GLN A 20 12.47 -13.60 -6.44
CA GLN A 20 12.35 -12.18 -6.15
C GLN A 20 11.86 -12.04 -4.71
N PRO A 21 12.49 -11.18 -3.88
CA PRO A 21 12.03 -10.98 -2.52
C PRO A 21 10.52 -10.72 -2.53
N ALA A 22 9.77 -11.55 -1.80
CA ALA A 22 8.32 -11.44 -1.75
C ALA A 22 7.96 -10.07 -1.18
N LEU A 23 7.13 -9.31 -1.90
CA LEU A 23 6.69 -8.00 -1.46
C LEU A 23 5.75 -8.16 -0.26
N LYS A 24 6.13 -7.62 0.91
CA LYS A 24 5.29 -7.68 2.10
C LYS A 24 4.34 -6.48 2.12
N ILE A 25 3.06 -6.73 1.90
CA ILE A 25 2.00 -5.71 1.89
C ILE A 25 1.12 -5.87 3.14
N ILE A 26 0.78 -4.76 3.77
CA ILE A 26 -0.22 -4.71 4.83
C ILE A 26 -1.36 -3.78 4.38
N SER A 27 -2.61 -4.19 4.60
CA SER A 27 -3.76 -3.30 4.60
C SER A 27 -4.29 -3.20 6.03
N TYR A 28 -4.40 -1.99 6.55
CA TYR A 28 -4.77 -1.78 7.95
C TYR A 28 -5.67 -0.56 8.11
N ASN A 29 -6.88 -0.82 8.60
CA ASN A 29 -7.75 0.23 9.08
C ASN A 29 -7.23 0.73 10.42
N VAL A 30 -6.83 2.00 10.45
CA VAL A 30 -6.16 2.60 11.62
C VAL A 30 -7.15 3.14 12.65
N TYR A 31 -8.46 2.95 12.47
CA TYR A 31 -9.50 3.43 13.38
C TYR A 31 -9.36 4.93 13.73
N ASN A 32 -10.04 5.79 12.97
CA ASN A 32 -10.04 7.24 13.17
C ASN A 32 -8.65 7.87 13.36
N TYR A 33 -7.67 7.51 12.51
CA TYR A 33 -6.24 7.87 12.57
C TYR A 33 -5.60 7.76 13.96
N PHE A 34 -6.06 6.75 14.71
CA PHE A 34 -5.70 6.47 16.09
C PHE A 34 -6.18 7.51 17.11
N GLU A 35 -7.25 8.24 16.78
CA GLU A 35 -8.19 9.00 17.60
C GLU A 35 -7.63 9.51 18.94
N SER A 36 -6.55 10.26 18.83
CA SER A 36 -5.96 11.14 19.87
C SER A 36 -5.28 10.50 21.11
N GLU A 37 -4.90 9.22 21.07
CA GLU A 37 -3.94 8.65 22.04
C GLU A 37 -2.55 8.50 21.42
N GLN A 38 -1.56 9.29 21.89
CA GLN A 38 -0.17 9.14 21.42
C GLN A 38 0.36 7.72 21.62
N GLU A 39 -0.06 7.03 22.67
CA GLU A 39 0.34 5.64 22.92
C GLU A 39 -0.10 4.69 21.81
N ARG A 40 -1.29 4.87 21.23
CA ARG A 40 -1.78 3.98 20.16
C ARG A 40 -0.97 4.16 18.89
N LYS A 41 -0.62 5.42 18.57
CA LYS A 41 0.33 5.73 17.49
C LYS A 41 1.68 5.06 17.75
N GLN A 42 2.22 5.14 18.97
CA GLN A 42 3.49 4.49 19.29
C GLN A 42 3.41 2.97 19.19
N ARG A 43 2.34 2.33 19.69
CA ARG A 43 2.13 0.89 19.53
C ARG A 43 2.06 0.48 18.06
N PHE A 44 1.38 1.28 17.23
CA PHE A 44 1.38 1.07 15.78
C PHE A 44 2.78 1.18 15.19
N ILE A 45 3.56 2.21 15.53
CA ILE A 45 4.93 2.40 15.03
C ILE A 45 5.81 1.21 15.43
N SER A 46 5.78 0.79 16.69
CA SER A 46 6.55 -0.37 17.17
C SER A 46 6.15 -1.65 16.42
N TRP A 47 4.86 -1.91 16.27
CA TRP A 47 4.37 -3.07 15.54
C TRP A 47 4.77 -3.03 14.06
N ALA A 48 4.53 -1.92 13.37
CA ALA A 48 4.83 -1.75 11.95
C ALA A 48 6.34 -1.86 11.66
N THR A 49 7.18 -1.33 12.56
CA THR A 49 8.64 -1.47 12.49
C THR A 49 9.08 -2.93 12.57
N ILE A 50 8.47 -3.73 13.45
CA ILE A 50 8.73 -5.18 13.55
C ILE A 50 8.24 -5.89 12.28
N GLN A 51 7.12 -5.45 11.70
CA GLN A 51 6.61 -6.08 10.49
C GLN A 51 7.55 -5.92 9.30
N GLN A 52 8.32 -4.84 9.22
CA GLN A 52 9.21 -4.58 8.06
C GLN A 52 8.47 -4.70 6.71
N ALA A 53 7.18 -4.33 6.67
CA ALA A 53 6.41 -4.31 5.44
C ALA A 53 7.07 -3.39 4.40
N ASP A 54 6.86 -3.65 3.12
CA ASP A 54 7.37 -2.80 2.03
C ASP A 54 6.36 -1.74 1.61
N VAL A 55 5.08 -2.03 1.84
CA VAL A 55 3.93 -1.18 1.56
C VAL A 55 2.90 -1.35 2.67
N ILE A 56 2.37 -0.25 3.19
CA ILE A 56 1.20 -0.26 4.07
C ILE A 56 0.11 0.63 3.46
N ALA A 57 -1.06 0.04 3.19
CA ALA A 57 -2.28 0.73 2.81
C ALA A 57 -3.14 1.00 4.05
N TYR A 58 -3.60 2.24 4.20
CA TYR A 58 -4.31 2.73 5.37
C TYR A 58 -5.76 3.07 5.04
N GLN A 59 -6.66 2.74 5.96
CA GLN A 59 -8.05 3.21 5.97
C GLN A 59 -8.34 4.00 7.24
N GLU A 60 -9.35 4.88 7.20
CA GLU A 60 -9.71 5.76 8.33
C GLU A 60 -8.60 6.74 8.73
N LEU A 61 -7.94 7.31 7.73
CA LEU A 61 -7.03 8.45 7.90
C LEU A 61 -7.82 9.74 8.19
N VAL A 62 -8.57 9.76 9.29
CA VAL A 62 -9.49 10.84 9.66
C VAL A 62 -8.69 12.08 10.08
N ASN A 63 -8.94 13.21 9.39
CA ASN A 63 -8.38 14.54 9.67
C ASN A 63 -6.84 14.63 9.68
N ILE A 64 -6.15 13.65 9.11
CA ILE A 64 -4.71 13.72 8.88
C ILE A 64 -4.40 14.63 7.67
N ASN A 65 -3.28 15.33 7.70
CA ASN A 65 -2.73 15.98 6.52
C ASN A 65 -1.55 15.19 5.88
N ALA A 66 -1.14 15.57 4.67
CA ALA A 66 -0.08 14.87 3.95
C ALA A 66 1.29 14.88 4.69
N GLN A 67 1.59 15.94 5.45
CA GLN A 67 2.83 16.05 6.21
C GLN A 67 2.84 15.06 7.39
N GLU A 68 1.73 14.94 8.12
CA GLU A 68 1.59 13.98 9.21
C GLU A 68 1.68 12.53 8.72
N LEU A 69 1.10 12.21 7.55
CA LEU A 69 1.25 10.89 6.94
C LEU A 69 2.71 10.61 6.59
N THR A 70 3.42 11.61 6.06
CA THR A 70 4.85 11.52 5.74
C THR A 70 5.68 11.25 6.98
N GLN A 71 5.41 11.94 8.09
CA GLN A 71 6.09 11.69 9.36
C GLN A 71 5.82 10.28 9.90
N LEU A 72 4.57 9.81 9.80
CA LEU A 72 4.24 8.43 10.17
C LEU A 72 5.00 7.42 9.30
N GLY A 73 5.01 7.61 7.98
CA GLY A 73 5.77 6.76 7.06
C GLY A 73 7.26 6.71 7.40
N GLN A 74 7.88 7.87 7.58
CA GLN A 74 9.29 7.98 7.97
C GLN A 74 9.60 7.23 9.27
N SER A 75 8.71 7.30 10.27
CA SER A 75 8.89 6.61 11.56
C SER A 75 8.94 5.09 11.46
N ILE A 76 8.49 4.51 10.34
CA ILE A 76 8.50 3.07 10.06
C ILE A 76 9.36 2.71 8.84
N GLY A 77 10.22 3.63 8.37
CA GLY A 77 11.13 3.40 7.23
C GLY A 77 10.49 3.51 5.85
N HIS A 78 9.33 4.17 5.74
CA HIS A 78 8.61 4.40 4.47
C HIS A 78 8.74 5.87 4.03
N PRO A 79 9.70 6.22 3.15
CA PRO A 79 9.93 7.60 2.73
C PRO A 79 8.89 8.14 1.75
N TYR A 80 8.10 7.28 1.10
CA TYR A 80 7.09 7.71 0.12
C TYR A 80 5.69 7.50 0.69
N THR A 81 4.84 8.52 0.57
CA THR A 81 3.45 8.48 1.03
C THR A 81 2.51 9.13 0.02
N ALA A 82 1.25 8.72 0.03
CA ALA A 82 0.17 9.37 -0.71
C ALA A 82 -1.13 9.34 0.10
N LEU A 83 -1.84 10.46 0.14
CA LEU A 83 -3.11 10.64 0.84
C LEU A 83 -4.21 11.01 -0.16
N ALA A 84 -5.38 10.34 -0.07
CA ALA A 84 -6.45 10.55 -1.06
C ALA A 84 -7.08 11.94 -0.92
N LYS A 85 -7.31 12.36 0.33
CA LYS A 85 -7.94 13.63 0.72
C LYS A 85 -7.66 13.88 2.20
N GLU A 86 -7.75 15.13 2.63
CA GLU A 86 -7.47 15.52 4.03
C GLU A 86 -8.72 15.55 4.92
N LYS A 87 -9.92 15.36 4.35
CA LYS A 87 -11.20 15.45 5.07
C LYS A 87 -11.96 14.13 5.10
N GLY A 88 -12.59 13.85 6.24
CA GLY A 88 -13.39 12.65 6.47
C GLY A 88 -12.56 11.38 6.55
N TYR A 89 -13.19 10.23 6.31
CA TYR A 89 -12.56 8.91 6.34
C TYR A 89 -11.71 8.67 5.09
N ALA A 90 -10.53 9.28 5.04
CA ALA A 90 -9.63 9.14 3.92
C ALA A 90 -8.93 7.76 3.91
N VAL A 91 -8.42 7.41 2.73
CA VAL A 91 -7.47 6.32 2.55
C VAL A 91 -6.11 6.89 2.17
N GLY A 92 -5.06 6.13 2.42
CA GLY A 92 -3.70 6.50 2.02
C GLY A 92 -2.78 5.30 1.98
N ILE A 93 -1.53 5.55 1.63
CA ILE A 93 -0.52 4.50 1.45
C ILE A 93 0.86 5.05 1.80
N SER A 94 1.72 4.20 2.36
CA SER A 94 3.14 4.46 2.54
C SER A 94 3.97 3.32 1.97
N SER A 95 5.18 3.61 1.50
CA SER A 95 6.06 2.61 0.90
C SER A 95 7.55 2.91 1.07
N LYS A 96 8.36 1.84 1.07
CA LYS A 96 9.81 1.89 0.85
C LYS A 96 10.20 2.35 -0.56
N TYR A 97 9.30 2.22 -1.53
CA TYR A 97 9.56 2.48 -2.95
C TYR A 97 8.75 3.69 -3.48
N PRO A 98 9.20 4.35 -4.57
CA PRO A 98 8.48 5.47 -5.15
C PRO A 98 7.04 5.14 -5.53
N ILE A 99 6.12 6.05 -5.19
CA ILE A 99 4.71 6.00 -5.56
C ILE A 99 4.51 6.82 -6.84
N GLN A 100 3.91 6.21 -7.85
CA GLN A 100 3.68 6.79 -9.17
C GLN A 100 2.20 6.72 -9.54
N GLU A 101 1.77 7.50 -10.55
CA GLU A 101 0.41 7.41 -11.13
C GLU A 101 -0.73 7.50 -10.10
N VAL A 102 -0.62 8.43 -9.15
CA VAL A 102 -1.63 8.61 -8.10
C VAL A 102 -2.94 9.12 -8.71
N LYS A 103 -4.01 8.32 -8.55
CA LYS A 103 -5.38 8.66 -8.94
C LYS A 103 -6.29 8.53 -7.72
N THR A 104 -7.09 9.55 -7.46
CA THR A 104 -8.12 9.52 -6.41
C THR A 104 -9.50 9.72 -7.02
N VAL A 105 -10.48 8.94 -6.58
CA VAL A 105 -11.89 9.09 -6.97
C VAL A 105 -12.76 9.17 -5.73
N THR A 106 -13.54 10.25 -5.62
CA THR A 106 -14.46 10.49 -4.50
C THR A 106 -15.92 10.59 -4.95
N LYS A 107 -16.18 11.05 -6.17
CA LYS A 107 -17.53 11.18 -6.72
C LYS A 107 -18.19 9.81 -6.84
N GLY A 108 -19.42 9.68 -6.33
CA GLY A 108 -20.18 8.42 -6.34
C GLY A 108 -19.79 7.41 -5.25
N MET A 109 -18.71 7.68 -4.51
CA MET A 109 -18.19 6.84 -3.44
C MET A 109 -18.54 7.44 -2.07
N HIS A 110 -18.70 6.60 -1.05
CA HIS A 110 -18.95 7.03 0.32
C HIS A 110 -17.68 7.66 0.93
N HIS A 111 -16.56 6.94 0.89
CA HIS A 111 -15.26 7.43 1.38
C HIS A 111 -14.28 7.79 0.24
N GLY A 112 -14.50 7.24 -0.95
CA GLY A 112 -13.57 7.33 -2.07
C GLY A 112 -12.54 6.20 -2.07
N PHE A 113 -11.76 6.12 -3.14
CA PHE A 113 -10.63 5.20 -3.25
C PHE A 113 -9.43 5.90 -3.90
N MET A 114 -8.25 5.29 -3.73
CA MET A 114 -7.01 5.69 -4.39
C MET A 114 -6.45 4.53 -5.20
N ALA A 115 -5.94 4.81 -6.39
CA ALA A 115 -5.09 3.91 -7.14
C ALA A 115 -3.69 4.51 -7.29
N VAL A 116 -2.65 3.70 -7.10
CA VAL A 116 -1.24 4.09 -7.31
C VAL A 116 -0.46 2.95 -7.96
N ARG A 117 0.66 3.28 -8.60
CA ARG A 117 1.64 2.29 -9.04
C ARG A 117 2.88 2.34 -8.16
N ILE A 118 3.29 1.18 -7.63
CA ILE A 118 4.52 1.01 -6.86
C ILE A 118 5.25 -0.18 -7.47
N LYS A 119 6.51 0.03 -7.88
CA LYS A 119 7.24 -0.92 -8.73
C LYS A 119 6.42 -1.23 -10.00
N ASP A 120 6.12 -2.50 -10.22
CA ASP A 120 5.36 -3.08 -11.32
C ASP A 120 3.92 -3.45 -10.94
N LEU A 121 3.45 -3.06 -9.75
CA LEU A 121 2.12 -3.40 -9.23
C LEU A 121 1.21 -2.17 -9.14
N ASN A 122 -0.05 -2.37 -9.49
CA ASN A 122 -1.14 -1.42 -9.24
C ASN A 122 -1.77 -1.72 -7.88
N PHE A 123 -1.77 -0.72 -6.99
CA PHE A 123 -2.43 -0.77 -5.70
C PHE A 123 -3.73 0.01 -5.76
N ILE A 124 -4.82 -0.60 -5.31
CA ILE A 124 -6.13 0.04 -5.19
C ILE A 124 -6.53 0.00 -3.71
N ILE A 125 -6.52 1.16 -3.07
CA ILE A 125 -6.80 1.31 -1.65
C ILE A 125 -8.25 1.76 -1.50
N VAL A 126 -9.05 0.94 -0.81
CA VAL A 126 -10.48 1.15 -0.62
C VAL A 126 -10.85 1.19 0.86
N HIS A 127 -11.88 1.97 1.17
CA HIS A 127 -12.69 1.84 2.38
C HIS A 127 -14.13 1.97 1.92
N LEU A 128 -14.79 0.84 1.67
CA LEU A 128 -16.14 0.81 1.11
C LEU A 128 -17.20 1.23 2.14
N SER A 129 -18.38 1.58 1.66
CA SER A 129 -19.49 2.01 2.52
C SER A 129 -19.84 0.97 3.60
N PRO A 130 -19.94 1.39 4.88
CA PRO A 130 -20.35 0.52 5.96
C PRO A 130 -21.87 0.29 5.99
N PHE A 131 -22.66 1.07 5.25
CA PHE A 131 -24.11 1.15 5.45
C PHE A 131 -24.93 0.05 4.77
N SER A 132 -24.59 -0.35 3.54
CA SER A 132 -25.33 -1.41 2.83
C SER A 132 -24.46 -2.17 1.83
N HIS A 133 -24.85 -3.40 1.51
CA HIS A 133 -24.11 -4.20 0.53
C HIS A 133 -24.35 -3.71 -0.90
N GLU A 134 -25.54 -3.18 -1.18
CA GLU A 134 -25.91 -2.58 -2.45
C GLU A 134 -25.00 -1.39 -2.74
N LYS A 135 -24.76 -0.54 -1.72
CA LYS A 135 -23.83 0.57 -1.89
C LYS A 135 -22.40 0.08 -2.17
N ARG A 136 -21.96 -0.98 -1.51
CA ARG A 136 -20.65 -1.59 -1.81
C ARG A 136 -20.58 -2.17 -3.22
N GLN A 137 -21.67 -2.75 -3.73
CA GLN A 137 -21.74 -3.23 -5.12
C GLN A 137 -21.62 -2.08 -6.13
N GLU A 138 -22.34 -0.96 -5.91
CA GLU A 138 -22.19 0.25 -6.73
C GLU A 138 -20.74 0.77 -6.72
N GLU A 139 -20.13 0.84 -5.54
CA GLU A 139 -18.76 1.32 -5.37
C GLU A 139 -17.73 0.42 -6.05
N ILE A 140 -17.89 -0.91 -5.97
CA ILE A 140 -17.05 -1.87 -6.68
C ILE A 140 -17.22 -1.75 -8.20
N GLY A 141 -18.45 -1.50 -8.68
CA GLY A 141 -18.72 -1.20 -10.08
C GLY A 141 -17.90 0.01 -10.56
N LEU A 142 -18.01 1.12 -9.83
CA LEU A 142 -17.25 2.35 -10.12
C LEU A 142 -15.73 2.13 -10.09
N ILE A 143 -15.23 1.35 -9.13
CA ILE A 143 -13.80 1.00 -9.06
C ILE A 143 -13.40 0.23 -10.31
N THR A 144 -14.15 -0.81 -10.68
CA THR A 144 -13.82 -1.69 -11.82
C THR A 144 -13.85 -0.90 -13.14
N ASP A 145 -14.88 -0.07 -13.35
CA ASP A 145 -15.02 0.79 -14.52
C ASP A 145 -13.87 1.80 -14.62
N SER A 146 -13.34 2.26 -13.48
CA SER A 146 -12.23 3.20 -13.45
C SER A 146 -10.87 2.60 -13.79
N LEU A 147 -10.77 1.25 -13.77
CA LEU A 147 -9.57 0.46 -14.04
C LEU A 147 -9.56 -0.11 -15.45
N ALA A 148 -10.75 -0.39 -16.02
CA ALA A 148 -10.90 -0.68 -17.43
C ALA A 148 -10.51 0.57 -18.24
N ARG A 149 -9.45 0.46 -19.04
CA ARG A 149 -9.11 1.42 -20.08
C ARG A 149 -9.68 0.92 -21.40
#